data_AF-A0A9X3J0Z4-F1
#
_entry.id   AF-A0A9X3J0Z4-F1
#
_cell.length_a   1.000
_cell.length_b   1.000
_cell.length_c   1.000
_cell.angle_alpha   90.00
_cell.angle_beta   90.00
_cell.angle_gamma   90.00
#
_symmetry.space_group_name_H-M   'P 1'
#
loop_
_entity.id
_entity.type
_entity.pdbx_description
1 polymer ?
#
loop_
_entity_poly.entity_id
_entity_poly.type
_entity_poly.pdbx_seq_one_letter_code
_entity_poly.pdbx_strand_id
1 'polypeptide(L)'
;MRSSPLHRSGGAHRLSGRGPGTTDSPTTAPTTDQTTTDTTDGTDGTDTTATTDVPTGTTDTPTGTTDEPTGTTDPGTTTQGACEGIDIPGIDESGCEPLATDYQPRENNSADDEWPACVSDMGPYTLVDSPPSTIARIVAYENIADLLWRKADPTADDFTAARNEYVLPEGLESRLVRREDLHYPAIPEAEWDPQVDADKQCTVEALAAKYPERCVGPAGMKPLVDEAFAAGQAGEGDANIHAARIHGGLLWFLYLSVYKEANTCATVAPKDCDSAWAYYTGGEAIDAPIGIGAEVNALSANAHERIHDGIMANRCWRDIAQDMGNYPLLDERPPTSRTCSSRAGSSSTRASTAATP
;
A
#
# COMPACT_ATOMS: atom_id res chain seq x y z
N MET A 1 -19.69 29.41 -65.30
CA MET A 1 -21.11 29.07 -65.56
C MET A 1 -21.57 28.16 -64.44
N ARG A 2 -22.61 28.60 -63.69
CA ARG A 2 -23.67 27.88 -62.95
C ARG A 2 -23.25 26.66 -62.09
N SER A 3 -23.74 26.42 -60.88
CA SER A 3 -24.65 27.06 -59.91
C SER A 3 -24.79 26.04 -58.77
N SER A 4 -24.62 26.44 -57.51
CA SER A 4 -25.34 25.81 -56.38
C SER A 4 -26.82 26.30 -56.41
N PRO A 5 -27.73 26.05 -55.43
CA PRO A 5 -27.83 25.10 -54.31
C PRO A 5 -29.28 24.53 -54.15
N LEU A 6 -29.68 24.10 -52.93
CA LEU A 6 -31.02 24.14 -52.27
C LEU A 6 -31.65 22.77 -51.89
N HIS A 7 -31.78 22.50 -50.57
CA HIS A 7 -33.01 22.57 -49.71
C HIS A 7 -33.98 21.37 -49.92
N ARG A 8 -34.68 20.81 -48.92
CA ARG A 8 -35.53 21.45 -47.90
C ARG A 8 -36.17 20.40 -46.95
N SER A 9 -36.56 20.86 -45.76
CA SER A 9 -37.76 20.51 -44.92
C SER A 9 -37.98 19.06 -44.47
N GLY A 10 -38.42 18.75 -43.25
CA GLY A 10 -39.16 19.53 -42.25
C GLY A 10 -40.30 18.65 -41.72
N GLY A 11 -40.65 18.74 -40.43
CA GLY A 11 -41.79 18.00 -39.90
C GLY A 11 -41.92 18.04 -38.38
N ALA A 12 -42.48 19.13 -37.86
CA ALA A 12 -42.94 19.24 -36.48
C ALA A 12 -44.36 18.66 -36.35
N HIS A 13 -44.65 17.95 -35.26
CA HIS A 13 -46.01 17.72 -34.79
C HIS A 13 -46.12 18.02 -33.29
N ARG A 14 -46.96 19.02 -32.98
CA ARG A 14 -47.55 19.30 -31.66
C ARG A 14 -48.91 18.56 -31.56
N LEU A 15 -49.30 18.21 -30.33
CA LEU A 15 -50.62 18.39 -29.67
C LEU A 15 -50.60 17.54 -28.37
N SER A 16 -50.54 18.11 -27.16
CA SER A 16 -51.64 18.66 -26.34
C SER A 16 -52.42 17.61 -25.51
N GLY A 17 -52.29 17.68 -24.17
CA GLY A 17 -53.24 17.09 -23.21
C GLY A 17 -52.87 17.32 -21.73
N ARG A 18 -53.62 18.16 -21.00
CA ARG A 18 -53.66 18.36 -19.53
C ARG A 18 -54.19 17.07 -18.85
N GLY A 19 -53.65 16.51 -17.75
CA GLY A 19 -53.63 16.94 -16.33
C GLY A 19 -54.64 16.09 -15.51
N PRO A 20 -54.72 16.11 -14.16
CA PRO A 20 -53.74 16.28 -13.08
C PRO A 20 -53.71 15.06 -12.10
N GLY A 21 -52.69 14.96 -11.24
CA GLY A 21 -52.66 13.95 -10.16
C GLY A 21 -51.60 14.25 -9.10
N THR A 22 -52.06 14.69 -7.94
CA THR A 22 -51.33 14.94 -6.69
C THR A 22 -51.04 13.64 -5.94
N THR A 23 -49.86 13.49 -5.31
CA THR A 23 -49.64 13.12 -3.88
C THR A 23 -48.18 12.68 -3.62
N ASP A 24 -47.50 13.49 -2.79
CA ASP A 24 -46.68 13.17 -1.61
C ASP A 24 -45.59 12.06 -1.57
N SER A 25 -44.46 12.53 -1.00
CA SER A 25 -43.49 11.85 -0.10
C SER A 25 -42.23 11.17 -0.70
N PRO A 26 -41.13 11.05 0.07
CA PRO A 26 -40.49 12.09 0.89
C PRO A 26 -38.95 12.15 0.72
N THR A 27 -38.39 13.29 1.10
CA THR A 27 -36.95 13.52 1.35
C THR A 27 -36.44 12.60 2.46
N THR A 28 -35.40 11.82 2.19
CA THR A 28 -34.65 11.07 3.20
C THR A 28 -33.46 11.90 3.66
N ALA A 29 -33.39 12.16 4.97
CA ALA A 29 -32.26 12.77 5.66
C ALA A 29 -31.13 11.73 5.84
N PRO A 30 -29.86 12.17 6.01
CA PRO A 30 -28.74 11.27 6.21
C PRO A 30 -28.75 10.70 7.64
N THR A 31 -28.64 9.38 7.74
CA THR A 31 -28.45 8.66 8.99
C THR A 31 -27.02 8.82 9.48
N THR A 32 -26.87 9.34 10.69
CA THR A 32 -25.62 9.36 11.46
C THR A 32 -25.22 7.92 11.79
N ASP A 33 -24.07 7.48 11.28
CA ASP A 33 -23.51 6.18 11.60
C ASP A 33 -22.82 6.23 12.97
N GLN A 34 -23.21 5.31 13.84
CA GLN A 34 -22.66 5.15 15.17
C GLN A 34 -21.42 4.28 15.09
N THR A 35 -20.27 4.87 15.37
CA THR A 35 -19.02 4.15 15.58
C THR A 35 -19.15 3.27 16.83
N THR A 36 -19.26 1.96 16.64
CA THR A 36 -19.06 0.95 17.68
C THR A 36 -17.56 0.84 17.92
N THR A 37 -17.11 1.39 19.06
CA THR A 37 -15.76 1.19 19.58
C THR A 37 -15.66 -0.22 20.15
N ASP A 38 -14.87 -1.06 19.48
CA ASP A 38 -14.51 -2.37 20.00
C ASP A 38 -13.61 -2.19 21.23
N THR A 39 -14.05 -2.79 22.32
CA THR A 39 -13.44 -2.72 23.64
C THR A 39 -12.57 -3.96 23.82
N THR A 40 -11.26 -3.77 23.90
CA THR A 40 -10.35 -4.77 24.50
C THR A 40 -10.09 -4.40 25.95
N ASP A 41 -10.58 -5.24 26.86
CA ASP A 41 -9.97 -5.54 28.18
C ASP A 41 -8.44 -5.69 28.00
N GLY A 42 -7.55 -5.24 28.88
CA GLY A 42 -7.68 -4.61 30.17
C GLY A 42 -6.35 -4.80 30.91
N THR A 43 -5.78 -3.74 31.51
CA THR A 43 -5.01 -3.82 32.77
C THR A 43 -4.69 -2.42 33.30
N ASP A 44 -5.08 -2.22 34.57
CA ASP A 44 -4.54 -1.36 35.63
C ASP A 44 -4.05 0.07 35.38
N GLY A 45 -4.50 0.96 36.26
CA GLY A 45 -3.62 2.03 36.77
C GLY A 45 -4.26 3.35 37.14
N THR A 46 -4.86 3.40 38.32
CA THR A 46 -4.81 4.54 39.28
C THR A 46 -5.07 5.97 38.81
N ASP A 47 -6.25 6.44 39.23
CA ASP A 47 -6.60 7.81 39.59
C ASP A 47 -5.45 8.60 40.23
N THR A 48 -5.06 9.75 39.65
CA THR A 48 -4.38 10.83 40.38
C THR A 48 -4.78 12.17 39.79
N THR A 49 -5.63 12.86 40.54
CA THR A 49 -5.96 14.28 40.40
C THR A 49 -4.82 15.12 40.96
N ALA A 50 -4.18 15.99 40.16
CA ALA A 50 -3.52 17.22 40.63
C ALA A 50 -3.10 18.08 39.42
N THR A 51 -3.76 19.21 39.17
CA THR A 51 -3.44 20.58 39.63
C THR A 51 -2.51 21.31 38.67
N THR A 52 -3.11 22.28 37.99
CA THR A 52 -2.50 23.39 37.26
C THR A 52 -1.55 24.17 38.16
N ASP A 53 -0.27 24.27 37.77
CA ASP A 53 0.62 25.32 38.27
C ASP A 53 1.44 25.91 37.12
N VAL A 54 1.17 27.19 36.87
CA VAL A 54 1.95 28.09 36.04
C VAL A 54 3.03 28.72 36.91
N PRO A 55 4.31 28.67 36.52
CA PRO A 55 5.28 29.65 36.99
C PRO A 55 5.73 30.57 35.87
N THR A 56 5.45 31.84 36.11
CA THR A 56 5.92 33.02 35.41
C THR A 56 7.40 33.26 35.67
N GLY A 57 8.17 33.51 34.61
CA GLY A 57 9.33 34.41 34.61
C GLY A 57 10.69 33.86 35.04
N THR A 58 11.69 34.00 34.17
CA THR A 58 12.65 35.12 34.24
C THR A 58 13.60 35.11 33.04
N THR A 59 13.82 36.31 32.52
CA THR A 59 14.75 36.65 31.46
C THR A 59 16.16 36.70 32.02
N ASP A 60 17.10 35.92 31.49
CA ASP A 60 18.52 36.17 31.67
C ASP A 60 19.24 36.07 30.32
N THR A 61 19.74 37.21 29.90
CA THR A 61 20.65 37.41 28.76
C THR A 61 22.09 37.17 29.22
N PRO A 62 22.87 36.31 28.55
CA PRO A 62 24.32 36.40 28.59
C PRO A 62 24.87 36.94 27.26
N THR A 63 25.45 38.13 27.35
CA THR A 63 26.40 38.70 26.40
C THR A 63 27.68 37.85 26.38
N GLY A 64 28.10 37.35 25.22
CA GLY A 64 29.33 36.57 25.08
C GLY A 64 29.76 36.34 23.64
N THR A 65 30.50 37.32 23.10
CA THR A 65 31.60 37.27 22.11
C THR A 65 31.68 36.14 21.07
N THR A 66 31.65 36.62 19.82
CA THR A 66 32.27 36.14 18.59
C THR A 66 33.44 35.17 18.76
N ASP A 67 33.28 33.95 18.22
CA ASP A 67 34.34 33.22 17.52
C ASP A 67 33.68 32.33 16.46
N GLU A 68 34.12 32.54 15.23
CA GLU A 68 33.62 31.98 13.98
C GLU A 68 34.30 30.63 13.70
N PRO A 69 33.57 29.50 13.62
CA PRO A 69 34.08 28.31 12.96
C PRO A 69 33.75 28.39 11.47
N THR A 70 34.75 28.81 10.69
CA THR A 70 34.78 28.65 9.23
C THR A 70 34.86 27.16 8.90
N GLY A 71 33.75 26.58 8.42
CA GLY A 71 33.76 25.18 8.00
C GLY A 71 32.41 24.50 7.82
N THR A 72 31.41 25.18 7.25
CA THR A 72 30.25 24.48 6.67
C THR A 72 30.43 24.43 5.16
N THR A 73 30.89 23.29 4.66
CA THR A 73 30.63 22.90 3.27
C THR A 73 29.12 22.74 3.13
N ASP A 74 28.51 23.77 2.56
CA ASP A 74 27.17 23.76 1.99
C ASP A 74 27.05 22.54 1.06
N PRO A 75 26.18 21.55 1.34
CA PRO A 75 25.99 20.42 0.46
C PRO A 75 25.14 20.88 -0.73
N GLY A 76 25.82 21.45 -1.72
CA GLY A 76 25.36 21.49 -3.10
C GLY A 76 24.15 22.39 -3.33
N THR A 77 24.43 23.60 -3.82
CA THR A 77 23.63 24.16 -4.91
C THR A 77 23.58 23.12 -6.04
N THR A 78 22.55 22.28 -6.05
CA THR A 78 22.26 21.41 -7.18
C THR A 78 21.90 22.31 -8.34
N THR A 79 22.83 22.45 -9.28
CA THR A 79 22.58 23.08 -10.57
C THR A 79 21.32 22.48 -11.16
N GLN A 80 20.32 23.34 -11.39
CA GLN A 80 19.20 23.13 -12.29
C GLN A 80 19.75 22.46 -13.56
N GLY A 81 19.53 21.15 -13.71
CA GLY A 81 20.17 20.32 -14.75
C GLY A 81 20.69 18.94 -14.28
N ALA A 82 20.65 18.60 -12.99
CA ALA A 82 21.15 17.30 -12.51
C ALA A 82 20.42 16.06 -13.10
N CYS A 83 19.23 16.24 -13.66
CA CYS A 83 18.48 15.18 -14.36
C CYS A 83 18.43 15.37 -15.89
N GLU A 84 18.99 16.45 -16.45
CA GLU A 84 19.08 16.59 -17.91
C GLU A 84 20.16 15.65 -18.44
N GLY A 85 19.74 14.64 -19.22
CA GLY A 85 20.65 13.69 -19.86
C GLY A 85 20.85 12.36 -19.11
N ILE A 86 20.09 12.09 -18.04
CA ILE A 86 19.99 10.74 -17.49
C ILE A 86 19.07 9.93 -18.41
N ASP A 87 19.67 9.16 -19.32
CA ASP A 87 18.97 8.14 -20.08
C ASP A 87 18.86 6.88 -19.20
N ILE A 88 17.66 6.63 -18.66
CA ILE A 88 17.38 5.37 -17.97
C ILE A 88 17.08 4.36 -19.08
N PRO A 89 17.95 3.37 -19.31
CA PRO A 89 17.69 2.37 -20.34
C PRO A 89 16.38 1.66 -20.02
N GLY A 90 15.61 1.34 -21.07
CA GLY A 90 14.42 0.50 -20.92
C GLY A 90 14.76 -0.79 -20.19
N ILE A 91 13.82 -1.30 -19.40
CA ILE A 91 13.99 -2.56 -18.67
C ILE A 91 14.17 -3.69 -19.69
N ASP A 92 15.25 -4.46 -19.54
CA ASP A 92 15.46 -5.67 -20.31
C ASP A 92 14.62 -6.81 -19.72
N GLU A 93 13.47 -7.06 -20.33
CA GLU A 93 12.54 -8.12 -19.93
C GLU A 93 12.92 -9.50 -20.46
N SER A 94 14.01 -9.64 -21.24
CA SER A 94 14.35 -10.92 -21.87
C SER A 94 14.74 -12.03 -20.88
N GLY A 95 15.04 -11.65 -19.63
CA GLY A 95 15.25 -12.58 -18.51
C GLY A 95 14.07 -12.73 -17.57
N CYS A 96 12.96 -12.02 -17.79
CA CYS A 96 11.77 -12.01 -16.92
C CYS A 96 10.78 -13.10 -17.31
N GLU A 97 11.26 -14.34 -17.37
CA GLU A 97 10.43 -15.52 -17.60
C GLU A 97 10.23 -16.28 -16.27
N PRO A 98 9.02 -16.78 -15.99
CA PRO A 98 8.80 -17.62 -14.83
C PRO A 98 9.63 -18.91 -14.95
N LEU A 99 10.10 -19.41 -13.82
CA LEU A 99 10.65 -20.75 -13.72
C LEU A 99 9.54 -21.78 -13.96
N ALA A 100 9.92 -22.97 -14.40
CA ALA A 100 8.98 -24.08 -14.59
C ALA A 100 8.25 -24.49 -13.29
N THR A 101 8.81 -24.13 -12.13
CA THR A 101 8.26 -24.40 -10.80
C THR A 101 7.50 -23.22 -10.21
N ASP A 102 7.50 -22.07 -10.89
CA ASP A 102 6.78 -20.90 -10.41
C ASP A 102 5.28 -21.13 -10.53
N TYR A 103 4.52 -20.57 -9.59
CA TYR A 103 3.06 -20.58 -9.63
C TYR A 103 2.57 -19.63 -10.73
N GLN A 104 1.70 -20.11 -11.61
CA GLN A 104 1.23 -19.35 -12.77
C GLN A 104 -0.30 -19.29 -12.82
N PRO A 105 -0.93 -18.52 -11.91
CA PRO A 105 -2.40 -18.47 -11.76
C PRO A 105 -3.13 -17.92 -12.97
N ARG A 106 -2.43 -17.18 -13.83
CA ARG A 106 -2.99 -16.61 -15.05
C ARG A 106 -2.86 -17.54 -16.26
N GLU A 107 -1.99 -18.56 -16.17
CA GLU A 107 -1.80 -19.56 -17.22
C GLU A 107 -2.65 -20.80 -16.92
N ASN A 108 -3.75 -20.95 -17.65
CA ASN A 108 -4.71 -22.06 -17.49
C ASN A 108 -5.17 -22.28 -16.03
N ASN A 109 -5.24 -21.20 -15.22
CA ASN A 109 -5.54 -21.25 -13.78
C ASN A 109 -4.65 -22.25 -13.02
N SER A 110 -3.33 -22.19 -13.26
CA SER A 110 -2.33 -23.09 -12.65
C SER A 110 -2.53 -24.57 -12.99
N ALA A 111 -3.44 -24.92 -13.89
CA ALA A 111 -3.76 -26.33 -14.15
C ALA A 111 -2.59 -27.12 -14.76
N ASP A 112 -1.60 -26.42 -15.32
CA ASP A 112 -0.43 -26.98 -15.97
C ASP A 112 0.86 -26.81 -15.14
N ASP A 113 0.82 -26.14 -13.98
CA ASP A 113 1.98 -26.03 -13.09
C ASP A 113 2.02 -27.14 -12.03
N GLU A 114 3.08 -27.14 -11.19
CA GLU A 114 3.29 -28.18 -10.18
C GLU A 114 2.54 -27.93 -8.86
N TRP A 115 1.83 -26.80 -8.73
CA TRP A 115 1.17 -26.41 -7.49
C TRP A 115 -0.16 -27.16 -7.29
N PRO A 116 -0.47 -27.60 -6.06
CA PRO A 116 -1.82 -28.04 -5.73
C PRO A 116 -2.84 -26.92 -5.95
N ALA A 117 -4.07 -27.30 -6.33
CA ALA A 117 -5.14 -26.33 -6.49
C ALA A 117 -5.45 -25.59 -5.18
N CYS A 118 -5.70 -24.29 -5.26
CA CYS A 118 -5.88 -23.40 -4.12
C CYS A 118 -6.82 -22.22 -4.43
N VAL A 119 -7.11 -21.41 -3.41
CA VAL A 119 -7.99 -20.23 -3.53
C VAL A 119 -7.58 -19.25 -4.63
N SER A 120 -6.28 -19.14 -4.94
CA SER A 120 -5.75 -18.24 -5.96
C SER A 120 -6.10 -18.66 -7.40
N ASP A 121 -6.48 -19.93 -7.63
CA ASP A 121 -6.89 -20.42 -8.97
C ASP A 121 -8.31 -19.99 -9.36
N MET A 122 -9.04 -19.31 -8.46
CA MET A 122 -10.39 -18.81 -8.73
C MET A 122 -10.41 -17.49 -9.53
N GLY A 123 -9.23 -16.98 -9.92
CA GLY A 123 -9.08 -15.76 -10.71
C GLY A 123 -8.73 -14.55 -9.83
N PRO A 124 -9.64 -13.58 -9.63
CA PRO A 124 -9.32 -12.37 -8.85
C PRO A 124 -8.88 -12.67 -7.41
N TYR A 125 -8.04 -11.79 -6.85
CA TYR A 125 -7.62 -11.87 -5.45
C TYR A 125 -8.85 -11.92 -4.53
N THR A 126 -8.83 -12.86 -3.59
CA THR A 126 -9.91 -13.04 -2.62
C THR A 126 -9.39 -12.81 -1.22
N LEU A 127 -10.02 -11.89 -0.47
CA LEU A 127 -9.60 -11.54 0.90
C LEU A 127 -9.62 -12.77 1.84
N VAL A 128 -8.70 -12.80 2.83
CA VAL A 128 -8.81 -13.70 3.99
C VAL A 128 -9.91 -13.20 4.91
N ASP A 129 -9.92 -11.89 5.16
CA ASP A 129 -10.72 -11.25 6.19
C ASP A 129 -11.37 -9.97 5.63
N SER A 130 -11.82 -9.08 6.51
CA SER A 130 -12.27 -7.74 6.18
C SER A 130 -11.18 -6.92 5.46
N PRO A 131 -11.59 -5.96 4.61
CA PRO A 131 -10.64 -5.12 3.87
C PRO A 131 -9.58 -4.48 4.79
N PRO A 132 -8.28 -4.61 4.48
CA PRO A 132 -7.22 -4.11 5.35
C PRO A 132 -7.14 -2.58 5.31
N SER A 133 -6.79 -1.98 6.45
CA SER A 133 -6.51 -0.53 6.56
C SER A 133 -5.42 -0.03 5.59
N THR A 134 -4.62 -0.95 5.04
CA THR A 134 -3.62 -0.68 4.00
C THR A 134 -4.21 -0.02 2.76
N ILE A 135 -5.45 -0.33 2.38
CA ILE A 135 -6.12 0.31 1.24
C ILE A 135 -6.17 1.83 1.43
N ALA A 136 -6.58 2.30 2.61
CA ALA A 136 -6.61 3.72 2.92
C ALA A 136 -5.22 4.39 2.89
N ARG A 137 -4.15 3.64 3.19
CA ARG A 137 -2.77 4.15 3.08
C ARG A 137 -2.34 4.35 1.64
N ILE A 138 -2.76 3.48 0.73
CA ILE A 138 -2.47 3.67 -0.70
C ILE A 138 -3.31 4.81 -1.29
N VAL A 139 -4.55 4.97 -0.85
CA VAL A 139 -5.34 6.17 -1.20
C VAL A 139 -4.64 7.45 -0.72
N ALA A 140 -4.12 7.48 0.52
CA ALA A 140 -3.34 8.62 1.00
C ALA A 140 -2.07 8.84 0.17
N TYR A 141 -1.38 7.78 -0.26
CA TYR A 141 -0.24 7.88 -1.18
C TYR A 141 -0.62 8.54 -2.50
N GLU A 142 -1.74 8.14 -3.11
CA GLU A 142 -2.25 8.75 -4.34
C GLU A 142 -2.64 10.22 -4.15
N ASN A 143 -3.29 10.57 -3.03
CA ASN A 143 -3.62 11.95 -2.69
C ASN A 143 -2.36 12.82 -2.58
N ILE A 144 -1.32 12.32 -1.91
CA ILE A 144 -0.01 12.99 -1.80
C ILE A 144 0.61 13.14 -3.20
N ALA A 145 0.51 12.10 -4.05
CA ALA A 145 1.03 12.14 -5.41
C ALA A 145 0.44 13.28 -6.23
N ASP A 146 -0.89 13.42 -6.20
CA ASP A 146 -1.63 14.45 -6.92
C ASP A 146 -1.33 15.87 -6.43
N LEU A 147 -1.01 16.01 -5.14
CA LEU A 147 -0.60 17.28 -4.55
C LEU A 147 0.85 17.65 -4.88
N LEU A 148 1.75 16.66 -4.96
CA LEU A 148 3.19 16.86 -5.00
C LEU A 148 3.81 16.51 -6.36
N TRP A 149 4.14 15.24 -6.63
CA TRP A 149 4.99 14.87 -7.76
C TRP A 149 4.26 14.67 -9.09
N ARG A 150 2.92 14.60 -9.10
CA ARG A 150 2.12 14.67 -10.33
C ARG A 150 1.67 16.09 -10.65
N LYS A 151 1.89 17.03 -9.73
CA LYS A 151 1.68 18.46 -9.92
C LYS A 151 2.97 19.10 -10.42
N ALA A 152 2.89 19.89 -11.49
CA ALA A 152 4.10 20.49 -12.08
C ALA A 152 4.80 21.51 -11.16
N ASP A 153 4.03 22.27 -10.37
CA ASP A 153 4.52 23.32 -9.48
C ASP A 153 3.81 23.23 -8.11
N PRO A 154 4.23 22.32 -7.20
CA PRO A 154 3.66 22.23 -5.86
C PRO A 154 4.06 23.44 -5.01
N THR A 155 3.11 23.95 -4.23
CA THR A 155 3.24 25.10 -3.33
C THR A 155 3.39 24.66 -1.88
N ALA A 156 3.80 25.56 -0.98
CA ALA A 156 3.89 25.27 0.46
C ALA A 156 2.55 24.78 1.07
N ASP A 157 1.41 25.27 0.56
CA ASP A 157 0.09 24.81 0.97
C ASP A 157 -0.17 23.37 0.52
N ASP A 158 0.32 22.97 -0.67
CA ASP A 158 0.22 21.58 -1.15
C ASP A 158 1.06 20.63 -0.28
N PHE A 159 2.26 21.05 0.15
CA PHE A 159 3.07 20.27 1.11
C PHE A 159 2.37 20.13 2.46
N THR A 160 1.68 21.18 2.92
CA THR A 160 0.89 21.11 4.15
C THR A 160 -0.30 20.16 4.01
N ALA A 161 -1.03 20.22 2.89
CA ALA A 161 -2.11 19.29 2.59
C ALA A 161 -1.62 17.84 2.49
N ALA A 162 -0.50 17.62 1.79
CA ALA A 162 0.10 16.31 1.64
C ALA A 162 0.62 15.75 2.97
N ARG A 163 1.17 16.60 3.85
CA ARG A 163 1.56 16.18 5.20
C ARG A 163 0.35 15.71 6.00
N ASN A 164 -0.80 16.37 5.87
CA ASN A 164 -2.02 15.95 6.57
C ASN A 164 -2.46 14.54 6.16
N GLU A 165 -2.37 14.19 4.88
CA GLU A 165 -2.62 12.83 4.38
C GLU A 165 -1.59 11.82 4.94
N TYR A 166 -0.32 12.20 4.98
CA TYR A 166 0.77 11.36 5.47
C TYR A 166 0.62 10.99 6.96
N VAL A 167 0.15 11.94 7.79
CA VAL A 167 0.05 11.80 9.25
C VAL A 167 -1.34 11.40 9.75
N LEU A 168 -2.25 10.97 8.87
CA LEU A 168 -3.54 10.43 9.29
C LEU A 168 -3.36 9.34 10.36
N PRO A 169 -4.23 9.24 11.37
CA PRO A 169 -4.16 8.18 12.37
C PRO A 169 -4.13 6.80 11.70
N GLU A 170 -3.18 5.95 12.10
CA GLU A 170 -2.90 4.64 11.48
C GLU A 170 -2.55 4.68 9.97
N GLY A 171 -2.21 5.87 9.46
CA GLY A 171 -1.84 6.17 8.07
C GLY A 171 -0.40 5.78 7.73
N LEU A 172 0.17 6.45 6.73
CA LEU A 172 1.49 6.15 6.18
C LEU A 172 2.61 6.33 7.23
N GLU A 173 2.65 7.48 7.92
CA GLU A 173 3.69 7.76 8.91
C GLU A 173 3.75 6.67 9.98
N SER A 174 2.60 6.29 10.54
CA SER A 174 2.50 5.31 11.62
C SER A 174 3.16 3.97 11.29
N ARG A 175 3.22 3.58 10.01
CA ARG A 175 3.86 2.35 9.54
C ARG A 175 5.31 2.60 9.14
N LEU A 176 5.58 3.73 8.48
CA LEU A 176 6.92 4.10 8.07
C LEU A 176 7.87 4.19 9.27
N VAL A 177 7.47 4.82 10.37
CA VAL A 177 8.35 5.02 11.56
C VAL A 177 8.72 3.74 12.31
N ARG A 178 8.15 2.60 11.93
CA ARG A 178 8.46 1.28 12.50
C ARG A 178 8.82 0.25 11.44
N ARG A 179 9.00 0.66 10.17
CA ARG A 179 9.21 -0.28 9.07
C ARG A 179 10.58 -0.91 9.16
N GLU A 180 10.58 -2.24 9.16
CA GLU A 180 11.76 -3.08 9.04
C GLU A 180 12.06 -3.43 7.59
N ASP A 181 13.34 -3.60 7.28
CA ASP A 181 13.82 -4.28 6.09
C ASP A 181 14.25 -5.72 6.43
N LEU A 182 13.46 -6.69 5.98
CA LEU A 182 13.70 -8.11 6.23
C LEU A 182 14.82 -8.72 5.37
N HIS A 183 15.42 -7.96 4.46
CA HIS A 183 16.63 -8.40 3.75
C HIS A 183 17.87 -8.39 4.66
N TYR A 184 17.81 -7.62 5.75
CA TYR A 184 18.88 -7.56 6.75
C TYR A 184 18.58 -8.48 7.95
N PRO A 185 19.62 -8.97 8.65
CA PRO A 185 19.46 -9.82 9.82
C PRO A 185 18.50 -9.22 10.86
N ALA A 186 17.75 -10.09 11.54
CA ALA A 186 16.88 -9.67 12.63
C ALA A 186 17.70 -9.11 13.81
N ILE A 187 17.11 -8.18 14.54
CA ILE A 187 17.65 -7.71 15.83
C ILE A 187 17.69 -8.91 16.77
N PRO A 188 18.83 -9.22 17.42
CA PRO A 188 18.91 -10.33 18.37
C PRO A 188 17.89 -10.16 19.51
N GLU A 189 17.12 -11.20 19.81
CA GLU A 189 16.08 -11.17 20.86
C GLU A 189 16.62 -10.74 22.24
N ALA A 190 17.87 -11.07 22.54
CA ALA A 190 18.53 -10.68 23.79
C ALA A 190 18.71 -9.15 23.94
N GLU A 191 18.52 -8.39 22.85
CA GLU A 191 18.61 -6.93 22.84
C GLU A 191 17.26 -6.24 22.74
N TRP A 192 16.17 -7.00 22.60
CA TRP A 192 14.84 -6.44 22.49
C TRP A 192 14.45 -5.69 23.76
N ASP A 193 13.69 -4.61 23.59
CA ASP A 193 12.99 -3.99 24.70
C ASP A 193 11.80 -4.90 25.07
N PRO A 194 11.77 -5.49 26.29
CA PRO A 194 10.72 -6.42 26.68
C PRO A 194 9.34 -5.75 26.84
N GLN A 195 9.27 -4.42 26.81
CA GLN A 195 8.02 -3.66 26.86
C GLN A 195 7.44 -3.36 25.47
N VAL A 196 8.17 -3.70 24.40
CA VAL A 196 7.76 -3.46 23.02
C VAL A 196 7.48 -4.80 22.33
N ASP A 197 6.44 -4.85 21.51
CA ASP A 197 6.12 -6.06 20.75
C ASP A 197 7.28 -6.46 19.83
N ALA A 198 7.41 -7.76 19.56
CA ALA A 198 8.48 -8.34 18.74
C ALA A 198 8.57 -7.71 17.34
N ASP A 199 7.44 -7.34 16.74
CA ASP A 199 7.32 -6.75 15.41
C ASP A 199 7.46 -5.21 15.41
N LYS A 200 7.70 -4.61 16.58
CA LYS A 200 7.83 -3.16 16.78
C LYS A 200 9.17 -2.75 17.35
N GLN A 201 10.15 -3.64 17.43
CA GLN A 201 11.45 -3.34 18.02
C GLN A 201 12.18 -2.15 17.37
N CYS A 202 11.91 -1.88 16.09
CA CYS A 202 12.45 -0.68 15.44
C CYS A 202 11.86 0.65 15.94
N THR A 203 10.79 0.67 16.75
CA THR A 203 10.34 1.90 17.43
C THR A 203 11.25 2.30 18.59
N VAL A 204 12.13 1.40 19.04
CA VAL A 204 13.11 1.69 20.10
C VAL A 204 14.27 2.45 19.47
N GLU A 205 14.44 3.72 19.84
CA GLU A 205 15.44 4.63 19.27
C GLU A 205 16.87 4.04 19.30
N ALA A 206 17.25 3.41 20.42
CA ALA A 206 18.55 2.77 20.56
C ALA A 206 18.75 1.59 19.58
N LEU A 207 17.70 0.83 19.29
CA LEU A 207 17.75 -0.26 18.32
C LEU A 207 17.78 0.28 16.89
N ALA A 208 16.99 1.30 16.57
CA ALA A 208 17.03 1.96 15.28
C ALA A 208 18.42 2.54 14.96
N ALA A 209 19.07 3.17 15.96
CA ALA A 209 20.42 3.70 15.83
C ALA A 209 21.49 2.60 15.68
N LYS A 210 21.32 1.45 16.36
CA LYS A 210 22.27 0.33 16.31
C LYS A 210 22.13 -0.52 15.05
N TYR A 211 20.91 -0.64 14.52
CA TYR A 211 20.56 -1.48 13.38
C TYR A 211 19.89 -0.67 12.25
N PRO A 212 20.55 0.36 11.69
CA PRO A 212 19.90 1.31 10.79
C PRO A 212 19.40 0.69 9.49
N GLU A 213 20.10 -0.33 8.96
CA GLU A 213 19.68 -1.03 7.74
C GLU A 213 18.45 -1.91 7.97
N ARG A 214 18.35 -2.55 9.14
CA ARG A 214 17.17 -3.33 9.54
C ARG A 214 16.01 -2.42 9.90
N CYS A 215 16.25 -1.35 10.66
CA CYS A 215 15.26 -0.37 11.10
C CYS A 215 15.21 0.84 10.17
N VAL A 216 15.12 0.56 8.88
CA VAL A 216 15.28 1.56 7.83
C VAL A 216 14.17 2.62 7.81
N GLY A 217 12.98 2.25 8.27
CA GLY A 217 11.87 3.18 8.43
C GLY A 217 12.24 4.39 9.30
N PRO A 218 12.53 4.20 10.60
CA PRO A 218 12.94 5.29 11.49
C PRO A 218 14.35 5.83 11.20
N ALA A 219 15.31 4.99 10.77
CA ALA A 219 16.70 5.41 10.61
C ALA A 219 17.01 6.11 9.27
N GLY A 220 16.30 5.76 8.20
CA GLY A 220 16.55 6.26 6.84
C GLY A 220 15.37 6.99 6.23
N MET A 221 14.20 6.35 6.16
CA MET A 221 13.03 6.89 5.46
C MET A 221 12.42 8.10 6.17
N LYS A 222 12.23 8.02 7.50
CA LYS A 222 11.55 9.07 8.27
C LYS A 222 12.32 10.40 8.20
N PRO A 223 13.64 10.45 8.48
CA PRO A 223 14.39 11.69 8.36
C PRO A 223 14.30 12.29 6.95
N LEU A 224 14.41 11.46 5.90
CA LEU A 224 14.31 11.90 4.51
C LEU A 224 12.95 12.55 4.20
N VAL A 225 11.86 11.90 4.60
CA VAL A 225 10.50 12.35 4.33
C VAL A 225 10.15 13.59 5.16
N ASP A 226 10.50 13.59 6.45
CA ASP A 226 10.21 14.72 7.35
C ASP A 226 10.98 15.98 6.98
N GLU A 227 12.26 15.86 6.62
CA GLU A 227 13.07 17.00 6.16
C GLU A 227 12.47 17.62 4.89
N ALA A 228 12.06 16.77 3.92
CA ALA A 228 11.47 17.23 2.68
C ALA A 228 10.10 17.89 2.87
N PHE A 229 9.25 17.36 3.76
CA PHE A 229 8.01 18.03 4.15
C PHE A 229 8.27 19.38 4.80
N ALA A 230 9.18 19.45 5.78
CA ALA A 230 9.49 20.69 6.48
C ALA A 230 9.98 21.79 5.53
N ALA A 231 10.92 21.46 4.64
CA ALA A 231 11.44 22.41 3.65
C ALA A 231 10.37 22.84 2.64
N GLY A 232 9.55 21.90 2.14
CA GLY A 232 8.45 22.21 1.25
C GLY A 232 7.38 23.12 1.88
N GLN A 233 7.02 22.88 3.14
CA GLN A 233 6.09 23.71 3.90
C GLN A 233 6.64 25.11 4.20
N ALA A 234 7.95 25.24 4.38
CA ALA A 234 8.61 26.53 4.57
C ALA A 234 8.80 27.31 3.25
N GLY A 235 8.58 26.68 2.09
CA GLY A 235 8.87 27.26 0.79
C GLY A 235 10.38 27.42 0.53
N GLU A 236 11.20 26.59 1.17
CA GLU A 236 12.65 26.61 1.05
C GLU A 236 13.11 25.68 -0.08
N GLY A 237 14.13 26.06 -0.84
CA GLY A 237 14.70 25.21 -1.90
C GLY A 237 13.78 24.98 -3.10
N ASP A 238 14.04 23.91 -3.85
CA ASP A 238 13.25 23.52 -5.03
C ASP A 238 12.12 22.54 -4.61
N ALA A 239 10.88 22.96 -4.82
CA ALA A 239 9.69 22.19 -4.48
C ALA A 239 9.65 20.82 -5.18
N ASN A 240 10.14 20.72 -6.43
CA ASN A 240 10.16 19.45 -7.15
C ASN A 240 11.19 18.47 -6.58
N ILE A 241 12.30 18.97 -6.02
CA ILE A 241 13.28 18.14 -5.31
C ILE A 241 12.66 17.58 -4.03
N HIS A 242 11.94 18.39 -3.25
CA HIS A 242 11.27 17.92 -2.03
C HIS A 242 10.16 16.91 -2.33
N ALA A 243 9.34 17.17 -3.34
CA ALA A 243 8.33 16.24 -3.82
C ALA A 243 8.95 14.90 -4.24
N ALA A 244 10.07 14.92 -4.97
CA ALA A 244 10.80 13.72 -5.36
C ALA A 244 11.40 12.96 -4.17
N ARG A 245 11.93 13.66 -3.15
CA ARG A 245 12.44 13.03 -1.90
C ARG A 245 11.31 12.32 -1.14
N ILE A 246 10.13 12.94 -1.06
CA ILE A 246 8.94 12.32 -0.45
C ILE A 246 8.48 11.11 -1.27
N HIS A 247 8.38 11.25 -2.60
CA HIS A 247 8.01 10.15 -3.50
C HIS A 247 8.96 8.96 -3.33
N GLY A 248 10.28 9.20 -3.42
CA GLY A 248 11.27 8.14 -3.26
C GLY A 248 11.24 7.47 -1.88
N GLY A 249 11.05 8.24 -0.81
CA GLY A 249 10.92 7.71 0.56
C GLY A 249 9.67 6.84 0.74
N LEU A 250 8.53 7.29 0.20
CA LEU A 250 7.27 6.53 0.26
C LEU A 250 7.29 5.31 -0.66
N LEU A 251 7.87 5.41 -1.85
CA LEU A 251 8.01 4.28 -2.78
C LEU A 251 8.89 3.18 -2.17
N TRP A 252 9.99 3.55 -1.50
CA TRP A 252 10.81 2.60 -0.74
C TRP A 252 10.03 1.95 0.40
N PHE A 253 9.22 2.72 1.13
CA PHE A 253 8.33 2.19 2.15
C PHE A 253 7.31 1.19 1.56
N LEU A 254 6.67 1.50 0.43
CA LEU A 254 5.70 0.60 -0.21
C LEU A 254 6.37 -0.70 -0.68
N TYR A 255 7.54 -0.61 -1.32
CA TYR A 255 8.33 -1.77 -1.72
C TYR A 255 8.61 -2.73 -0.55
N LEU A 256 9.14 -2.20 0.55
CA LEU A 256 9.41 -3.03 1.74
C LEU A 256 8.13 -3.53 2.42
N SER A 257 7.05 -2.77 2.34
CA SER A 257 5.77 -3.16 2.92
C SER A 257 5.20 -4.38 2.21
N VAL A 258 5.18 -4.43 0.87
CA VAL A 258 4.74 -5.62 0.12
C VAL A 258 5.54 -6.85 0.57
N TYR A 259 6.87 -6.75 0.65
CA TYR A 259 7.73 -7.85 1.07
C TYR A 259 7.52 -8.27 2.53
N LYS A 260 7.46 -7.31 3.47
CA LYS A 260 7.25 -7.59 4.90
C LYS A 260 5.91 -8.28 5.14
N GLU A 261 4.83 -7.75 4.56
CA GLU A 261 3.50 -8.33 4.72
C GLU A 261 3.41 -9.71 4.02
N ALA A 262 4.08 -9.91 2.89
CA ALA A 262 4.20 -11.23 2.26
C ALA A 262 4.92 -12.23 3.18
N ASN A 263 5.98 -11.81 3.88
CA ASN A 263 6.71 -12.68 4.79
C ASN A 263 5.89 -13.03 6.05
N THR A 264 5.20 -12.06 6.65
CA THR A 264 4.35 -12.30 7.83
C THR A 264 3.03 -12.98 7.47
N CYS A 265 2.55 -12.78 6.24
CA CYS A 265 1.53 -13.61 5.60
C CYS A 265 1.96 -15.06 5.49
N ALA A 266 3.25 -15.39 5.48
CA ALA A 266 3.68 -16.78 5.51
C ALA A 266 3.92 -17.30 6.95
N THR A 267 4.38 -16.44 7.87
CA THR A 267 4.97 -16.90 9.14
C THR A 267 4.20 -16.51 10.40
N VAL A 268 3.31 -15.51 10.32
CA VAL A 268 2.69 -14.90 11.51
C VAL A 268 1.16 -14.85 11.40
N ALA A 269 0.61 -14.03 10.50
CA ALA A 269 -0.82 -13.73 10.47
C ALA A 269 -1.39 -13.85 9.05
N PRO A 270 -2.47 -14.63 8.84
CA PRO A 270 -3.08 -14.78 7.53
C PRO A 270 -3.58 -13.46 6.91
N LYS A 271 -4.10 -12.53 7.71
CA LYS A 271 -4.58 -11.22 7.23
C LYS A 271 -3.48 -10.36 6.58
N ASP A 272 -2.21 -10.67 6.84
CA ASP A 272 -1.11 -9.93 6.23
C ASP A 272 -1.01 -10.24 4.72
N CYS A 273 -1.60 -11.34 4.25
CA CYS A 273 -1.71 -11.62 2.81
C CYS A 273 -2.52 -10.53 2.11
N ASP A 274 -3.63 -10.11 2.75
CA ASP A 274 -4.48 -9.04 2.25
C ASP A 274 -3.73 -7.71 2.29
N SER A 275 -2.86 -7.50 3.29
CA SER A 275 -2.02 -6.30 3.35
C SER A 275 -0.93 -6.29 2.28
N ALA A 276 -0.31 -7.42 1.96
CA ALA A 276 0.67 -7.52 0.87
C ALA A 276 0.04 -7.17 -0.49
N TRP A 277 -1.13 -7.75 -0.77
CA TRP A 277 -1.93 -7.41 -1.95
C TRP A 277 -2.31 -5.92 -1.95
N ALA A 278 -2.86 -5.42 -0.85
CA ALA A 278 -3.31 -4.04 -0.77
C ALA A 278 -2.16 -3.03 -0.89
N TYR A 279 -0.97 -3.31 -0.34
CA TYR A 279 0.19 -2.42 -0.50
C TYR A 279 0.64 -2.33 -1.96
N TYR A 280 0.47 -3.42 -2.72
CA TYR A 280 0.89 -3.47 -4.11
C TYR A 280 -0.16 -2.87 -5.07
N THR A 281 -1.41 -3.31 -5.00
CA THR A 281 -2.46 -2.91 -5.95
C THR A 281 -3.31 -1.74 -5.47
N GLY A 282 -3.19 -1.36 -4.20
CA GLY A 282 -4.13 -0.44 -3.53
C GLY A 282 -5.46 -1.08 -3.14
N GLY A 283 -5.57 -2.40 -3.23
CA GLY A 283 -6.83 -3.10 -3.05
C GLY A 283 -7.68 -3.19 -4.32
N GLU A 284 -7.10 -2.82 -5.46
CA GLU A 284 -7.75 -2.91 -6.76
C GLU A 284 -7.41 -4.22 -7.47
N ALA A 285 -8.13 -4.47 -8.57
CA ALA A 285 -7.82 -5.53 -9.51
C ALA A 285 -6.50 -5.24 -10.26
N ILE A 286 -5.86 -6.31 -10.75
CA ILE A 286 -4.58 -6.24 -11.46
C ILE A 286 -4.61 -5.35 -12.71
N ASP A 287 -5.77 -5.17 -13.35
CA ASP A 287 -5.90 -4.37 -14.57
C ASP A 287 -6.01 -2.86 -14.31
N ALA A 288 -6.25 -2.46 -13.06
CA ALA A 288 -6.37 -1.07 -12.65
C ALA A 288 -5.69 -0.80 -11.29
N PRO A 289 -4.41 -1.16 -11.11
CA PRO A 289 -3.73 -0.94 -9.85
C PRO A 289 -3.54 0.57 -9.60
N ILE A 290 -3.45 0.94 -8.33
CA ILE A 290 -2.94 2.25 -7.88
C ILE A 290 -1.66 2.06 -7.06
N GLY A 291 -1.00 3.15 -6.66
CA GLY A 291 0.22 3.11 -5.86
C GLY A 291 1.39 2.51 -6.64
N ILE A 292 2.21 1.73 -5.94
CA ILE A 292 3.40 1.09 -6.53
C ILE A 292 3.05 0.13 -7.68
N GLY A 293 1.88 -0.52 -7.65
CA GLY A 293 1.44 -1.39 -8.74
C GLY A 293 1.23 -0.63 -10.05
N ALA A 294 0.68 0.59 -9.99
CA ALA A 294 0.52 1.46 -11.15
C ALA A 294 1.89 1.91 -11.70
N GLU A 295 2.81 2.27 -10.82
CA GLU A 295 4.16 2.72 -11.21
C GLU A 295 4.96 1.59 -11.86
N VAL A 296 4.91 0.38 -11.31
CA VAL A 296 5.55 -0.79 -11.93
C VAL A 296 4.91 -1.10 -13.28
N ASN A 297 3.58 -1.11 -13.38
CA ASN A 297 2.88 -1.38 -14.64
C ASN A 297 3.23 -0.36 -15.74
N ALA A 298 3.40 0.91 -15.38
CA ALA A 298 3.82 1.95 -16.31
C ALA A 298 5.25 1.75 -16.84
N LEU A 299 6.13 1.10 -16.06
CA LEU A 299 7.53 0.84 -16.43
C LEU A 299 7.70 -0.52 -17.13
N SER A 300 7.00 -1.56 -16.67
CA SER A 300 7.08 -2.93 -17.17
C SER A 300 5.80 -3.68 -16.82
N ALA A 301 4.95 -3.91 -17.83
CA ALA A 301 3.75 -4.73 -17.68
C ALA A 301 4.11 -6.17 -17.28
N ASN A 302 5.21 -6.72 -17.83
CA ASN A 302 5.68 -8.06 -17.47
C ASN A 302 6.06 -8.13 -15.99
N ALA A 303 6.86 -7.19 -15.47
CA ALA A 303 7.21 -7.16 -14.05
C ALA A 303 5.98 -6.99 -13.16
N HIS A 304 5.03 -6.15 -13.59
CA HIS A 304 3.79 -5.93 -12.86
C HIS A 304 3.00 -7.23 -12.66
N GLU A 305 2.85 -7.96 -13.76
CA GLU A 305 2.22 -9.26 -13.83
C GLU A 305 2.93 -10.32 -12.98
N ARG A 306 4.27 -10.38 -13.03
CA ARG A 306 5.06 -11.32 -12.23
C ARG A 306 4.99 -11.06 -10.73
N ILE A 307 4.97 -9.79 -10.30
CA ILE A 307 4.80 -9.45 -8.89
C ILE A 307 3.40 -9.86 -8.41
N HIS A 308 2.36 -9.63 -9.23
CA HIS A 308 1.02 -10.08 -8.90
C HIS A 308 0.95 -11.61 -8.77
N ASP A 309 1.55 -12.36 -9.68
CA ASP A 309 1.64 -13.82 -9.56
C ASP A 309 2.34 -14.25 -8.27
N GLY A 310 3.41 -13.56 -7.86
CA GLY A 310 4.07 -13.80 -6.57
C GLY A 310 3.18 -13.56 -5.35
N ILE A 311 2.34 -12.52 -5.39
CA ILE A 311 1.33 -12.26 -4.33
C ILE A 311 0.28 -13.38 -4.29
N MET A 312 -0.21 -13.81 -5.45
CA MET A 312 -1.15 -14.91 -5.57
C MET A 312 -0.52 -16.25 -5.15
N ALA A 313 0.77 -16.46 -5.41
CA ALA A 313 1.53 -17.62 -4.98
C ALA A 313 1.65 -17.68 -3.46
N ASN A 314 1.92 -16.54 -2.82
CA ASN A 314 1.97 -16.47 -1.35
C ASN A 314 0.60 -16.82 -0.73
N ARG A 315 -0.46 -16.25 -1.31
CA ARG A 315 -1.84 -16.56 -0.93
C ARG A 315 -2.16 -18.05 -1.10
N CYS A 316 -1.78 -18.63 -2.23
CA CYS A 316 -1.95 -20.05 -2.53
C CYS A 316 -1.18 -20.94 -1.55
N TRP A 317 0.09 -20.60 -1.31
CA TRP A 317 0.95 -21.29 -0.37
C TRP A 317 0.33 -21.32 1.03
N ARG A 318 -0.22 -20.19 1.51
CA ARG A 318 -0.88 -20.14 2.82
C ARG A 318 -2.12 -21.05 2.88
N ASP A 319 -2.91 -21.09 1.81
CA ASP A 319 -4.09 -21.97 1.71
C ASP A 319 -3.70 -23.46 1.68
N ILE A 320 -2.53 -23.81 1.15
CA ILE A 320 -2.04 -25.20 1.10
C ILE A 320 -1.30 -25.59 2.39
N ALA A 321 -0.49 -24.70 2.96
CA ALA A 321 0.37 -24.93 4.11
C ALA A 321 -0.36 -24.80 5.47
N GLN A 322 -1.59 -25.33 5.54
CA GLN A 322 -2.62 -25.13 6.58
C GLN A 322 -2.25 -25.44 8.04
N ASP A 323 -1.04 -25.91 8.32
CA ASP A 323 -0.59 -26.31 9.67
C ASP A 323 -0.25 -25.12 10.60
N MET A 324 -0.71 -23.91 10.27
CA MET A 324 -0.49 -22.67 11.05
C MET A 324 -1.77 -22.05 11.65
N GLY A 325 -2.91 -22.74 11.59
CA GLY A 325 -4.12 -22.37 12.34
C GLY A 325 -5.03 -21.32 11.70
N ASN A 326 -6.34 -21.51 11.89
CA ASN A 326 -7.46 -20.63 11.54
C ASN A 326 -7.40 -19.94 10.16
N TYR A 327 -7.37 -20.75 9.11
CA TYR A 327 -7.61 -20.28 7.74
C TYR A 327 -8.89 -20.91 7.20
N PRO A 328 -9.80 -20.17 6.54
CA PRO A 328 -10.96 -20.78 5.90
C PRO A 328 -10.51 -21.55 4.66
N LEU A 329 -10.56 -22.88 4.74
CA LEU A 329 -10.14 -23.75 3.63
C LEU A 329 -11.05 -23.57 2.41
N LEU A 330 -10.55 -23.87 1.21
CA LEU A 330 -11.39 -23.97 0.01
C LEU A 330 -12.62 -24.87 0.21
N ASP A 331 -12.46 -25.97 0.96
CA ASP A 331 -13.52 -26.91 1.31
C ASP A 331 -14.52 -26.38 2.36
N GLU A 332 -14.13 -25.34 3.10
CA GLU A 332 -14.95 -24.65 4.09
C GLU A 332 -15.73 -23.46 3.51
N ARG A 333 -15.35 -22.99 2.31
CA ARG A 333 -16.12 -21.97 1.58
C ARG A 333 -17.48 -22.51 1.11
N PRO A 334 -18.54 -21.69 0.99
CA PRO A 334 -19.84 -22.15 0.48
C PRO A 334 -19.73 -22.86 -0.87
N PRO A 335 -20.53 -23.90 -1.17
CA PRO A 335 -20.49 -24.61 -2.46
C PRO A 335 -20.66 -23.69 -3.68
N THR A 336 -21.36 -22.57 -3.51
CA THR A 336 -21.56 -21.54 -4.54
C THR A 336 -20.29 -20.80 -4.94
N SER A 337 -19.25 -20.85 -4.09
CA SER A 337 -17.91 -20.31 -4.38
C SER A 337 -16.89 -21.37 -4.81
N ARG A 338 -17.26 -22.66 -4.88
CA ARG A 338 -16.37 -23.78 -5.22
C ARG A 338 -16.39 -24.20 -6.69
N THR A 339 -16.90 -23.36 -7.59
CA THR A 339 -16.92 -23.66 -9.02
C THR A 339 -15.54 -23.47 -9.64
N CYS A 340 -14.51 -24.15 -9.13
CA CYS A 340 -13.38 -24.52 -9.96
C CYS A 340 -13.90 -25.52 -10.97
N SER A 341 -13.75 -25.20 -12.25
CA SER A 341 -14.02 -26.10 -13.36
C SER A 341 -13.49 -27.48 -13.01
N SER A 342 -14.37 -28.47 -12.95
CA SER A 342 -14.01 -29.84 -12.61
C SER A 342 -12.79 -30.26 -13.41
N ARG A 343 -11.73 -30.68 -12.72
CA ARG A 343 -10.65 -31.51 -13.28
C ARG A 343 -11.26 -32.55 -14.21
N ALA A 344 -11.25 -32.26 -15.51
CA ALA A 344 -11.66 -33.19 -16.54
C ALA A 344 -10.52 -34.20 -16.69
N GLY A 345 -10.50 -35.20 -15.80
CA GLY A 345 -9.39 -36.15 -15.76
C GLY A 345 -9.52 -37.30 -14.75
N SER A 346 -10.72 -37.65 -14.30
CA SER A 346 -10.95 -38.96 -13.69
C SER A 346 -11.02 -40.04 -14.78
N SER A 347 -9.87 -40.51 -15.25
CA SER A 347 -9.77 -41.76 -16.02
C SER A 347 -8.62 -42.63 -15.48
N SER A 348 -8.89 -43.33 -14.38
CA SER A 348 -8.26 -44.64 -14.17
C SER A 348 -9.20 -45.56 -13.40
N THR A 349 -10.02 -46.25 -14.18
CA THR A 349 -10.77 -47.43 -13.74
C THR A 349 -9.76 -48.53 -13.40
N ARG A 350 -9.45 -48.72 -12.12
CA ARG A 350 -8.74 -49.92 -11.65
C ARG A 350 -9.73 -51.08 -11.61
N ALA A 351 -9.88 -51.77 -12.75
CA ALA A 351 -10.58 -53.04 -12.80
C ALA A 351 -9.78 -54.10 -12.04
N SER A 352 -10.29 -54.44 -10.85
CA SER A 352 -9.92 -55.64 -10.10
C SER A 352 -10.30 -56.87 -10.90
N THR A 353 -9.30 -57.67 -11.30
CA THR A 353 -9.51 -59.10 -11.56
C THR A 353 -8.74 -59.87 -10.51
N ALA A 354 -9.49 -60.38 -9.54
CA ALA A 354 -9.06 -61.40 -8.62
C ALA A 354 -8.82 -62.71 -9.40
N ALA A 355 -7.64 -63.29 -9.23
CA ALA A 355 -7.40 -64.69 -9.49
C ALA A 355 -6.85 -65.32 -8.20
N THR A 356 -7.57 -66.32 -7.69
CA THR A 356 -7.11 -67.29 -6.69
C THR A 356 -7.98 -68.53 -6.88
N PRO A 357 -7.50 -69.77 -6.63
CA PRO A 357 -6.13 -70.23 -6.38
C PRO A 357 -5.47 -70.89 -7.60
#